data_AF-A0A5N7ZCK2-F1
#
_entry.id   AF-A0A5N7ZCK2-F1
#
_cell.length_a   1.000
_cell.length_b   1.000
_cell.length_c   1.000
_cell.angle_alpha   90.00
_cell.angle_beta   90.00
_cell.angle_gamma   90.00
#
_symmetry.space_group_name_H-M   'P 1'
#
loop_
_entity.id
_entity.type
_entity.pdbx_description
1 polymer ?
#
loop_
_entity_poly.entity_id
_entity_poly.type
_entity_poly.pdbx_seq_one_letter_code
_entity_poly.pdbx_strand_id
1 'polypeptide(L)'
;QSEGQGVVNVFPPLAKSDYLNKDVNRAIKTVLNGLSGTITVNGKTYKNIMTSLNLTDDEIADVLTYVYDNWNNNKTNVTTAMVKEQKTKKKE
;
A
#
# COMPACT_ATOMS: atom_id res chain seq x y z
N GLN A 1 0.71 -1.48 -14.67
CA GLN A 1 -0.68 -1.17 -15.07
C GLN A 1 -0.82 0.35 -15.03
N SER A 2 -1.38 0.95 -16.08
CA SER A 2 -1.39 2.41 -16.22
C SER A 2 -2.38 3.12 -15.27
N GLU A 3 -3.40 2.41 -14.77
CA GLU A 3 -4.53 3.03 -14.06
C GLU A 3 -4.78 2.49 -12.63
N GLY A 4 -3.89 1.67 -12.06
CA GLY A 4 -4.05 1.21 -10.66
C GLY A 4 -5.32 0.40 -10.38
N GLN A 5 -5.98 -0.15 -11.40
CA GLN A 5 -7.26 -0.86 -11.30
C GLN A 5 -7.14 -2.26 -10.68
N GLY A 6 -5.94 -2.82 -10.59
CA GLY A 6 -5.73 -4.20 -10.17
C GLY A 6 -6.33 -5.20 -11.15
N VAL A 7 -6.70 -6.39 -10.65
CA VAL A 7 -7.40 -7.44 -11.39
C VAL A 7 -8.55 -7.91 -10.51
N VAL A 8 -9.78 -7.78 -11.01
CA VAL A 8 -10.98 -8.13 -10.23
C VAL A 8 -10.86 -9.55 -9.66
N ASN A 9 -11.16 -9.70 -8.37
CA ASN A 9 -11.06 -10.96 -7.59
C ASN A 9 -9.65 -11.53 -7.39
N VAL A 10 -8.61 -10.93 -7.99
CA VAL A 10 -7.22 -11.39 -7.86
C VAL A 10 -6.36 -10.33 -7.17
N PHE A 11 -6.21 -9.16 -7.78
CA PHE A 11 -5.44 -8.05 -7.20
C PHE A 11 -6.35 -6.87 -6.88
N PRO A 12 -6.35 -6.38 -5.62
CA PRO A 12 -7.17 -5.24 -5.25
C PRO A 12 -6.75 -3.97 -6.02
N PRO A 13 -7.70 -3.06 -6.31
CA PRO A 13 -7.36 -1.78 -6.90
C PRO A 13 -6.58 -0.90 -5.90
N LEU A 14 -5.62 -0.15 -6.43
CA LEU A 14 -4.98 0.98 -5.74
C LEU A 14 -5.70 2.29 -6.03
N ALA A 15 -6.40 2.38 -7.16
CA ALA A 15 -7.23 3.53 -7.52
C ALA A 15 -8.43 3.69 -6.58
N LYS A 16 -8.64 4.91 -6.06
CA LYS A 16 -9.72 5.25 -5.12
C LYS A 16 -9.89 4.20 -4.01
N SER A 17 -8.78 3.66 -3.50
CA SER A 17 -8.82 2.53 -2.59
C SER A 17 -9.17 2.99 -1.18
N ASP A 18 -10.34 2.61 -0.67
CA ASP A 18 -10.72 2.88 0.72
C ASP A 18 -9.71 2.28 1.71
N TYR A 19 -9.20 1.09 1.40
CA TYR A 19 -8.24 0.36 2.19
C TYR A 19 -6.89 1.07 2.21
N LEU A 20 -6.41 1.57 1.08
CA LEU A 20 -5.20 2.37 1.03
C LEU A 20 -5.38 3.69 1.81
N ASN A 21 -6.41 4.45 1.47
CA ASN A 21 -6.62 5.81 2.00
C ASN A 21 -6.96 5.87 3.49
N LYS A 22 -7.38 4.75 4.09
CA LYS A 22 -7.74 4.68 5.51
C LYS A 22 -6.55 4.67 6.46
N ASP A 23 -5.40 4.11 6.04
CA ASP A 23 -4.25 3.94 6.93
C ASP A 23 -2.93 3.88 6.15
N VAL A 24 -2.20 5.00 6.16
CA VAL A 24 -0.88 5.13 5.53
C VAL A 24 0.17 4.22 6.16
N ASN A 25 0.12 4.00 7.48
CA ASN A 25 1.08 3.14 8.16
C ASN A 25 0.86 1.68 7.78
N ARG A 26 -0.39 1.27 7.61
CA ARG A 26 -0.72 -0.05 7.06
C ARG A 26 -0.20 -0.22 5.63
N ALA A 27 -0.36 0.79 4.78
CA ALA A 27 0.17 0.74 3.42
C ALA A 27 1.70 0.56 3.40
N ILE A 28 2.42 1.32 4.22
CA ILE A 28 3.88 1.19 4.39
C ILE A 28 4.25 -0.22 4.86
N LYS A 29 3.58 -0.73 5.91
CA LYS A 29 3.81 -2.08 6.43
C LYS A 29 3.54 -3.16 5.40
N THR A 30 2.51 -2.99 4.57
CA THR A 30 2.17 -3.93 3.48
C THR A 30 3.29 -4.01 2.46
N VAL A 31 3.93 -2.90 2.08
CA VAL A 31 5.06 -2.92 1.15
C VAL A 31 6.29 -3.58 1.80
N LEU A 32 6.59 -3.23 3.05
CA LEU A 32 7.75 -3.76 3.80
C LEU A 32 7.65 -5.26 4.11
N ASN A 33 6.45 -5.75 4.43
CA ASN A 33 6.26 -7.06 5.04
C ASN A 33 5.43 -8.01 4.17
N GLY A 34 4.87 -7.50 3.08
CA GLY A 34 3.80 -8.19 2.38
C GLY A 34 2.47 -8.07 3.13
N LEU A 35 1.48 -8.76 2.59
CA LEU A 35 0.14 -8.82 3.15
C LEU A 35 -0.43 -10.20 2.88
N SER A 36 -0.97 -10.84 3.91
CA SER A 36 -1.67 -12.10 3.79
C SER A 36 -3.00 -12.03 4.53
N GLY A 37 -3.93 -12.92 4.15
CA GLY A 37 -5.25 -12.99 4.75
C GLY A 37 -6.33 -12.33 3.90
N THR A 38 -7.50 -12.14 4.53
CA THR A 38 -8.69 -11.60 3.88
C THR A 38 -8.78 -10.10 4.13
N ILE A 39 -8.88 -9.32 3.06
CA ILE A 39 -9.11 -7.87 3.12
C ILE A 39 -10.35 -7.51 2.31
N THR A 40 -10.96 -6.36 2.61
CA THR A 40 -12.01 -5.77 1.80
C THR A 40 -11.50 -4.45 1.25
N VAL A 41 -11.58 -4.28 -0.07
CA VAL A 41 -11.20 -3.05 -0.77
C VAL A 41 -12.36 -2.64 -1.68
N ASN A 42 -12.88 -1.43 -1.48
CA ASN A 42 -14.01 -0.86 -2.21
C ASN A 42 -15.22 -1.81 -2.22
N GLY A 43 -15.53 -2.41 -1.08
CA GLY A 43 -16.64 -3.35 -0.89
C GLY A 43 -16.42 -4.76 -1.48
N LYS A 44 -15.26 -5.05 -2.08
CA LYS A 44 -14.91 -6.37 -2.61
C LYS A 44 -13.91 -7.08 -1.72
N THR A 45 -14.15 -8.36 -1.46
CA THR A 45 -13.28 -9.19 -0.65
C THR A 45 -12.16 -9.82 -1.49
N TYR A 46 -10.92 -9.68 -1.02
CA TYR A 46 -9.74 -10.28 -1.61
C TYR A 46 -9.06 -11.17 -0.58
N LYS A 47 -8.67 -12.37 -1.00
CA LYS A 47 -7.93 -13.33 -0.17
C LYS A 47 -6.72 -13.82 -0.96
N ASN A 48 -5.68 -13.01 -0.94
CA ASN A 48 -4.43 -13.29 -1.65
C ASN A 48 -3.23 -12.93 -0.78
N ILE A 49 -2.08 -13.45 -1.21
CA ILE A 49 -0.79 -13.16 -0.59
C ILE A 49 -0.06 -12.17 -1.48
N MET A 50 0.32 -11.03 -0.90
CA MET A 50 1.29 -10.10 -1.42
C MET A 50 2.61 -10.39 -0.73
N THR A 51 3.64 -10.76 -1.49
CA THR A 51 5.00 -10.92 -0.96
C THR A 51 5.60 -9.56 -0.63
N SER A 52 6.48 -9.51 0.37
CA SER A 52 7.23 -8.28 0.66
C SER A 52 8.09 -7.89 -0.55
N LEU A 53 8.22 -6.59 -0.78
CA LEU A 53 9.10 -6.07 -1.83
C LEU A 53 10.44 -5.67 -1.21
N ASN A 54 11.53 -6.05 -1.87
CA ASN A 54 12.87 -5.65 -1.44
C ASN A 54 13.23 -4.27 -2.01
N LEU A 55 12.56 -3.25 -1.49
CA LEU A 55 12.76 -1.85 -1.86
C LEU A 55 13.49 -1.09 -0.74
N THR A 56 14.22 -0.06 -1.12
CA THR A 56 14.82 0.90 -0.20
C THR A 56 13.75 1.80 0.45
N ASP A 57 14.09 2.44 1.56
CA ASP A 57 13.12 3.28 2.28
C ASP A 57 12.64 4.47 1.44
N ASP A 58 13.51 5.01 0.57
CA ASP A 58 13.19 6.10 -0.36
C ASP A 58 12.29 5.63 -1.49
N GLU A 59 12.56 4.46 -2.08
CA GLU A 59 11.69 3.88 -3.12
C GLU A 59 10.27 3.60 -2.61
N ILE A 60 10.14 3.16 -1.35
CA ILE A 60 8.83 2.93 -0.73
C ILE A 60 8.08 4.27 -0.56
N ALA A 61 8.78 5.30 -0.10
CA ALA A 61 8.21 6.64 0.07
C ALA A 61 7.73 7.23 -1.27
N ASP A 62 8.57 7.14 -2.30
CA ASP A 62 8.27 7.65 -3.63
C ASP A 62 7.11 6.90 -4.29
N VAL A 63 7.12 5.57 -4.25
CA VAL A 63 6.05 4.76 -4.85
C VAL A 63 4.72 5.01 -4.14
N LEU A 64 4.70 5.05 -2.81
CA LEU A 64 3.45 5.31 -2.09
C LEU A 64 2.95 6.74 -2.33
N THR A 65 3.83 7.72 -2.34
CA THR A 65 3.47 9.11 -2.66
C THR A 65 2.90 9.21 -4.07
N TYR A 66 3.52 8.56 -5.05
CA TYR A 66 2.96 8.47 -6.40
C TYR A 66 1.57 7.85 -6.40
N VAL A 67 1.36 6.73 -5.71
CA VAL A 67 0.04 6.08 -5.64
C VAL A 67 -1.00 7.00 -4.99
N TYR A 68 -0.64 7.74 -3.93
CA TYR A 68 -1.55 8.65 -3.24
C TYR A 68 -1.90 9.90 -4.03
N ASP A 69 -0.97 10.40 -4.85
CA ASP A 69 -1.21 11.55 -5.73
C ASP A 69 -2.02 11.18 -6.99
N ASN A 70 -1.98 9.90 -7.36
CA ASN A 70 -2.67 9.38 -8.52
C ASN A 70 -4.04 8.76 -8.21
N TRP A 71 -4.83 8.57 -9.26
CA TRP A 71 -6.07 7.78 -9.25
C TRP A 71 -7.10 8.18 -8.19
N ASN A 72 -7.21 9.50 -7.92
CA ASN A 72 -8.14 10.09 -6.95
C ASN A 72 -8.00 9.54 -5.52
N ASN A 73 -6.77 9.21 -5.12
CA ASN A 73 -6.46 8.96 -3.72
C ASN A 73 -6.34 10.27 -2.93
N ASN A 74 -6.13 10.16 -1.62
CA ASN A 74 -6.25 11.28 -0.68
C ASN A 74 -5.04 12.26 -0.67
N LYS A 75 -4.09 12.12 -1.61
CA LYS A 75 -2.88 12.96 -1.72
C LYS A 75 -1.96 12.94 -0.49
N THR A 76 -1.96 11.84 0.26
CA THR A 76 -1.02 11.65 1.36
C THR A 76 0.42 11.68 0.84
N ASN A 77 1.24 12.56 1.39
CA ASN A 77 2.68 12.57 1.14
C ASN A 77 3.37 11.59 2.10
N VAL A 78 4.00 10.55 1.55
CA VAL A 78 4.74 9.55 2.33
C VAL A 78 6.22 9.92 2.32
N THR A 79 6.77 10.15 3.51
CA THR A 79 8.18 10.51 3.65
C THR A 79 9.04 9.30 4.03
N THR A 80 10.32 9.32 3.68
CA THR A 80 11.30 8.32 4.11
C THR A 80 11.33 8.16 5.64
N ALA A 81 11.10 9.24 6.39
CA ALA A 81 11.03 9.19 7.85
C ALA A 81 9.88 8.30 8.35
N MET A 82 8.69 8.41 7.74
CA MET A 82 7.56 7.53 8.06
C MET A 82 7.86 6.06 7.76
N VAL A 83 8.56 5.79 6.64
CA VAL A 83 8.96 4.43 6.28
C VAL A 83 9.94 3.85 7.30
N LYS A 84 10.97 4.63 7.67
CA LYS A 84 11.95 4.23 8.70
C LYS A 84 11.29 3.94 10.04
N GLU A 85 10.33 4.76 10.45
CA GLU A 85 9.58 4.55 11.69
C GLU A 85 8.78 3.24 11.66
N GLN A 86 8.12 2.90 10.55
CA GLN A 86 7.41 1.62 10.47
C GLN A 86 8.36 0.41 10.39
N LYS A 87 9.55 0.60 9.84
CA LYS A 87 10.59 -0.45 9.75
C LYS A 87 11.21 -0.76 11.11
N THR A 88 11.42 0.23 11.96
CA THR A 88 11.93 0.01 13.33
C THR A 88 10.90 -0.67 14.23
N LYS A 89 9.62 -0.31 14.10
CA LYS A 89 8.50 -0.94 14.84
C LYS A 89 8.27 -2.43 14.51
N LYS A 90 8.89 -2.95 13.44
CA LYS A 90 8.84 -4.38 13.09
C LYS A 90 9.87 -5.22 13.87
N LYS A 91 10.84 -4.60 14.54
CA LYS A 91 11.90 -5.31 15.28
C LYS A 91 11.52 -5.70 16.70
N GLU A 92 10.27 -5.47 17.12
CA GLU A 92 9.68 -5.94 18.37
C GLU A 92 8.70 -7.08 18.10
#